data_AF-A0A087S0F0-F1
#
_entry.id   AF-A0A087S0F0-F1
#
_cell.length_a   1.000
_cell.length_b   1.000
_cell.length_c   1.000
_cell.angle_alpha   90.00
_cell.angle_beta   90.00
_cell.angle_gamma   90.00
#
_symmetry.space_group_name_H-M   'P 1'
#
loop_
_entity.id
_entity.type
_entity.pdbx_description
1 polymer ?
#
loop_
_entity_poly.entity_id
_entity_poly.type
_entity_poly.pdbx_seq_one_letter_code
_entity_poly.pdbx_strand_id
1 'polypeptide(L)'
;MLYEKHSKEFPKHSMVTPTVSNDVELTHETAIKQELLHGNLFDDNIDHFKKTIYREDDNIQRVFLNGLSAYMKNPNNSRLLAPTGEGKTYLTSEISKTFSSSDVIFLASASAQSFKYDFSDYVVMNDDGSLESMREKLTDLETKLASESDSKQKKSLTYQIKQIRSNAYGLVDFSNKWIIFSDSQNFSLWESLKPLLSHDSEYIVHKVTNKLGGKNTTQNIIFRGKPAVTYCSAKDESKHDVTGEIDSRFDTISLHNDKQKYRDSLTLIAKKQGLAGELFDDEVVSKHEQKLACMRTQLLKDQILKYGQKDNPVLNPFMITISEIFPNDSGMRSRQLDRFGQMINLICICNANRRSKVIIGDDEYPIVSINDVLQTTKIIKESPVIPTYKIQFFNDVIRKAIQDLANDSNISKRTEGTIDEKTWITASEISDFAEKTLDKKFGRQKTQETYLKDLEDHGYVESIQDSTNKSRKLYSISSKYADIPASLESTLIDTSTLDESCVKSFLDRYVKHRLSSKNIQIVDESGKSISLGKLASTLCIIDTDMSDSSHKSDSVEASIGIEIFED
;
A
#
# COMPACT_ATOMS: atom_id res chain seq x y z
N MET A 1 11.40 35.05 48.12
CA MET A 1 10.86 33.98 48.98
C MET A 1 10.56 32.80 48.08
N LEU A 2 11.18 31.65 48.43
CA LEU A 2 10.91 30.28 47.97
C LEU A 2 11.14 29.97 46.48
N TYR A 3 12.33 29.47 46.17
CA TYR A 3 12.54 28.08 45.69
C TYR A 3 14.04 27.79 45.70
N GLU A 4 14.54 27.22 46.80
CA GLU A 4 15.89 26.69 46.92
C GLU A 4 15.81 25.36 47.69
N LYS A 5 16.60 24.38 47.25
CA LYS A 5 16.98 23.09 47.89
C LYS A 5 15.93 21.98 47.98
N HIS A 6 16.18 20.90 47.22
CA HIS A 6 16.59 19.60 47.77
C HIS A 6 16.92 18.60 46.62
N SER A 7 18.19 18.54 46.21
CA SER A 7 18.74 17.36 45.53
C SER A 7 19.42 16.48 46.58
N LYS A 8 18.88 15.28 46.82
CA LYS A 8 19.56 14.23 47.59
C LYS A 8 20.42 13.42 46.62
N GLU A 9 21.73 13.42 46.83
CA GLU A 9 22.67 12.52 46.16
C GLU A 9 22.43 11.08 46.64
N PHE A 10 22.21 10.17 45.69
CA PHE A 10 22.28 8.73 45.92
C PHE A 10 23.70 8.23 45.59
N PRO A 11 24.24 7.25 46.34
CA PRO A 11 25.60 6.76 46.14
C PRO A 11 25.73 6.00 44.81
N LYS A 12 26.73 6.37 44.01
CA LYS A 12 27.12 5.65 42.79
C LYS A 12 27.71 4.29 43.17
N HIS A 13 26.95 3.21 42.97
CA HIS A 13 27.54 1.88 42.84
C HIS A 13 28.18 1.79 41.45
N SER A 14 29.51 1.63 41.41
CA SER A 14 30.26 1.32 40.21
C SER A 14 29.94 -0.11 39.76
N MET A 15 29.00 -0.28 38.84
CA MET A 15 28.96 -1.49 38.02
C MET A 15 30.04 -1.36 36.96
N VAL A 16 31.04 -2.23 37.03
CA VAL A 16 32.00 -2.43 35.95
C VAL A 16 31.24 -3.10 34.81
N THR A 17 30.80 -2.32 33.83
CA THR A 17 30.40 -2.86 32.53
C THR A 17 31.67 -3.26 31.76
N PRO A 18 31.73 -4.46 31.16
CA PRO A 18 32.84 -4.78 30.27
C PRO A 18 32.74 -3.86 29.05
N THR A 19 33.74 -3.01 28.86
CA THR A 19 33.95 -2.24 27.63
C THR A 19 34.31 -3.21 26.51
N VAL A 20 33.29 -3.76 25.85
CA VAL A 20 33.46 -4.25 24.49
C VAL A 20 33.79 -3.03 23.64
N SER A 21 34.94 -3.04 22.96
CA SER A 21 35.37 -1.92 22.13
C SER A 21 34.36 -1.66 21.01
N ASN A 22 33.91 -0.41 20.84
CA ASN A 22 32.96 0.03 19.80
C ASN A 22 33.32 -0.48 18.38
N ASP A 23 34.61 -0.65 18.09
CA ASP A 23 35.09 -1.16 16.80
C ASP A 23 34.72 -2.64 16.53
N VAL A 24 34.62 -3.46 17.59
CA VAL A 24 34.22 -4.88 17.48
C VAL A 24 32.71 -5.00 17.26
N GLU A 25 31.93 -4.12 17.88
CA GLU A 25 30.47 -4.10 17.70
C GLU A 25 30.08 -3.62 16.30
N LEU A 26 30.78 -2.60 15.77
CA LEU A 26 30.60 -2.10 14.39
C LEU A 26 30.94 -3.17 13.34
N THR A 27 32.04 -3.91 13.53
CA THR A 27 32.46 -4.97 12.60
C THR A 27 31.50 -6.15 12.61
N HIS A 28 30.96 -6.52 13.77
CA HIS A 28 29.96 -7.58 13.89
C HIS A 28 28.61 -7.19 13.25
N GLU A 29 28.13 -5.97 13.46
CA GLU A 29 26.89 -5.48 12.83
C GLU A 29 27.02 -5.43 11.30
N THR A 30 28.20 -5.04 10.80
CA THR A 30 28.49 -5.03 9.36
C THR A 30 28.43 -6.43 8.75
N ALA A 31 28.98 -7.45 9.45
CA ALA A 31 28.93 -8.84 9.00
C ALA A 31 27.47 -9.36 8.93
N ILE A 32 26.66 -9.10 9.95
CA ILE A 32 25.22 -9.46 9.94
C ILE A 32 24.50 -8.80 8.78
N LYS A 33 24.74 -7.50 8.52
CA LYS A 33 24.11 -6.80 7.39
C LYS A 33 24.45 -7.45 6.05
N GLN A 34 25.70 -7.88 5.86
CA GLN A 34 26.11 -8.59 4.65
C GLN A 34 25.39 -9.94 4.50
N GLU A 35 25.25 -10.69 5.59
CA GLU A 35 24.49 -11.94 5.60
C GLU A 35 23.01 -11.72 5.24
N LEU A 36 22.37 -10.73 5.88
CA LEU A 36 20.97 -10.37 5.61
C LEU A 36 20.73 -9.95 4.16
N LEU A 37 21.68 -9.26 3.53
CA LEU A 37 21.57 -8.84 2.12
C LEU A 37 21.47 -10.01 1.13
N HIS A 38 21.85 -11.23 1.53
CA HIS A 38 21.65 -12.42 0.72
C HIS A 38 20.27 -13.07 0.90
N GLY A 39 19.51 -12.66 1.93
CA GLY A 39 18.21 -13.20 2.28
C GLY A 39 17.02 -12.47 1.64
N ASN A 40 15.81 -12.93 2.01
CA ASN A 40 14.56 -12.33 1.59
C ASN A 40 14.11 -11.25 2.59
N LEU A 41 14.71 -10.07 2.49
CA LEU A 41 14.53 -8.99 3.46
C LEU A 41 13.06 -8.64 3.72
N PHE A 42 12.24 -8.64 2.67
CA PHE A 42 10.82 -8.30 2.78
C PHE A 42 10.03 -9.43 3.45
N ASP A 43 10.07 -10.65 2.91
CA ASP A 43 9.26 -11.76 3.43
C ASP A 43 9.69 -12.18 4.85
N ASP A 44 10.99 -12.15 5.14
CA ASP A 44 11.49 -12.41 6.50
C ASP A 44 10.92 -11.40 7.53
N ASN A 45 10.68 -10.16 7.11
CA ASN A 45 10.04 -9.15 7.96
C ASN A 45 8.54 -9.41 8.08
N ILE A 46 7.87 -9.86 7.02
CA ILE A 46 6.48 -10.29 7.09
C ILE A 46 6.33 -11.44 8.10
N ASP A 47 7.21 -12.43 8.06
CA ASP A 47 7.23 -13.54 9.03
C ASP A 47 7.48 -13.09 10.46
N HIS A 48 8.34 -12.08 10.66
CA HIS A 48 8.50 -11.44 11.96
C HIS A 48 7.19 -10.83 12.46
N PHE A 49 6.50 -10.05 11.64
CA PHE A 49 5.23 -9.42 12.04
C PHE A 49 4.13 -10.44 12.34
N LYS A 50 4.08 -11.57 11.61
CA LYS A 50 3.09 -12.63 11.81
C LYS A 50 3.16 -13.31 13.18
N LYS A 51 4.28 -13.18 13.91
CA LYS A 51 4.42 -13.69 15.28
C LYS A 51 3.56 -12.95 16.31
N THR A 52 3.17 -11.71 16.01
CA THR A 52 2.36 -10.87 16.91
C THR A 52 1.06 -10.42 16.27
N ILE A 53 1.00 -10.34 14.95
CA ILE A 53 -0.18 -9.94 14.18
C ILE A 53 -0.76 -11.18 13.48
N TYR A 54 -1.79 -11.77 14.07
CA TYR A 54 -2.36 -13.02 13.56
C TYR A 54 -3.41 -12.77 12.48
N ARG A 55 -3.38 -13.64 11.45
CA ARG A 55 -4.41 -13.76 10.39
C ARG A 55 -4.66 -12.45 9.63
N GLU A 56 -3.60 -11.71 9.39
CA GLU A 56 -3.62 -10.44 8.67
C GLU A 56 -2.51 -10.40 7.60
N ASP A 57 -2.06 -11.54 7.09
CA ASP A 57 -0.89 -11.69 6.21
C ASP A 57 -0.87 -10.68 5.04
N ASP A 58 -1.99 -10.54 4.32
CA ASP A 58 -2.11 -9.57 3.22
C ASP A 58 -2.08 -8.12 3.73
N ASN A 59 -2.68 -7.86 4.89
CA ASN A 59 -2.76 -6.52 5.48
C ASN A 59 -1.45 -6.08 6.13
N ILE A 60 -0.66 -7.02 6.67
CA ILE A 60 0.72 -6.80 7.11
C ILE A 60 1.55 -6.32 5.93
N GLN A 61 1.49 -7.01 4.80
CA GLN A 61 2.20 -6.62 3.58
C GLN A 61 1.80 -5.21 3.12
N ARG A 62 0.49 -4.93 3.02
CA ARG A 62 -0.02 -3.61 2.60
C ARG A 62 0.46 -2.47 3.50
N VAL A 63 0.37 -2.64 4.82
CA VAL A 63 0.79 -1.61 5.79
C VAL A 63 2.31 -1.44 5.79
N PHE A 64 3.06 -2.54 5.70
CA PHE A 64 4.52 -2.47 5.65
C PHE A 64 5.02 -1.79 4.37
N LEU A 65 4.43 -2.14 3.21
CA LEU A 65 4.72 -1.50 1.92
C LEU A 65 4.32 -0.02 1.93
N ASN A 66 3.21 0.38 2.57
CA ASN A 66 2.89 1.80 2.76
C ASN A 66 4.03 2.51 3.52
N GLY A 67 4.47 1.99 4.67
CA GLY A 67 5.57 2.58 5.42
C GLY A 67 6.87 2.68 4.60
N LEU A 68 7.22 1.62 3.87
CA LEU A 68 8.40 1.62 2.98
C LEU A 68 8.27 2.61 1.81
N SER A 69 7.04 2.83 1.31
CA SER A 69 6.79 3.78 0.22
C SER A 69 7.13 5.23 0.59
N ALA A 70 7.24 5.56 1.89
CA ALA A 70 7.69 6.87 2.35
C ALA A 70 9.06 7.27 1.78
N TYR A 71 9.88 6.27 1.41
CA TYR A 71 11.21 6.47 0.85
C TYR A 71 11.22 6.51 -0.69
N MET A 72 10.08 6.31 -1.36
CA MET A 72 9.95 6.43 -2.81
C MET A 72 9.75 7.90 -3.22
N LYS A 73 10.07 8.24 -4.48
CA LYS A 73 9.74 9.55 -5.06
C LYS A 73 8.24 9.89 -4.97
N ASN A 74 7.39 8.88 -5.13
CA ASN A 74 5.94 8.97 -5.02
C ASN A 74 5.44 7.93 -4.00
N PRO A 75 5.21 8.33 -2.74
CA PRO A 75 4.69 7.44 -1.70
C PRO A 75 3.22 7.06 -1.91
N ASN A 76 2.80 6.00 -1.22
CA ASN A 76 1.42 5.53 -1.20
C ASN A 76 0.71 5.97 0.09
N ASN A 77 -0.59 6.19 -0.01
CA ASN A 77 -1.44 6.46 1.16
C ASN A 77 -2.46 5.33 1.35
N SER A 78 -2.74 4.95 2.60
CA SER A 78 -3.70 3.89 2.93
C SER A 78 -4.59 4.24 4.10
N ARG A 79 -5.79 3.69 4.10
CA ARG A 79 -6.75 3.80 5.19
C ARG A 79 -7.13 2.42 5.69
N LEU A 80 -7.17 2.24 7.00
CA LEU A 80 -7.62 1.01 7.64
C LEU A 80 -9.07 1.20 8.07
N LEU A 81 -9.99 0.48 7.43
CA LEU A 81 -11.42 0.49 7.74
C LEU A 81 -11.82 -0.84 8.37
N ALA A 82 -12.20 -0.79 9.64
CA ALA A 82 -12.74 -1.93 10.38
C ALA A 82 -13.57 -1.43 11.56
N PRO A 83 -14.50 -2.23 12.10
CA PRO A 83 -15.13 -1.96 13.39
C PRO A 83 -14.12 -1.64 14.51
N THR A 84 -14.61 -1.01 15.57
CA THR A 84 -13.79 -0.75 16.76
C THR A 84 -13.39 -2.06 17.43
N GLY A 85 -12.14 -2.16 17.89
CA GLY A 85 -11.61 -3.37 18.53
C GLY A 85 -10.96 -4.40 17.59
N GLU A 86 -11.00 -4.20 16.27
CA GLU A 86 -10.47 -5.17 15.30
C GLU A 86 -8.94 -5.19 15.15
N GLY A 87 -8.22 -4.35 15.90
CA GLY A 87 -6.75 -4.31 15.88
C GLY A 87 -6.12 -3.34 14.88
N LYS A 88 -6.85 -2.36 14.33
CA LYS A 88 -6.33 -1.37 13.37
C LYS A 88 -5.05 -0.67 13.85
N THR A 89 -5.11 -0.06 15.03
CA THR A 89 -3.98 0.64 15.65
C THR A 89 -2.87 -0.30 16.06
N TYR A 90 -3.19 -1.54 16.43
CA TYR A 90 -2.20 -2.55 16.80
C TYR A 90 -1.37 -2.96 15.58
N LEU A 91 -2.02 -3.23 14.44
CA LEU A 91 -1.37 -3.56 13.18
C LEU A 91 -0.35 -2.48 12.76
N THR A 92 -0.76 -1.21 12.73
CA THR A 92 0.13 -0.10 12.33
C THR A 92 1.22 0.15 13.36
N SER A 93 0.91 0.04 14.66
CA SER A 93 1.87 0.27 15.74
C SER A 93 2.92 -0.83 15.85
N GLU A 94 2.60 -2.10 15.60
CA GLU A 94 3.59 -3.17 15.68
C GLU A 94 4.56 -3.10 14.49
N ILE A 95 4.05 -2.83 13.28
CA ILE A 95 4.88 -2.70 12.07
C ILE A 95 5.84 -1.50 12.19
N SER A 96 5.35 -0.36 12.69
CA SER A 96 6.14 0.87 12.81
C SER A 96 7.34 0.76 13.76
N LYS A 97 7.35 -0.21 14.69
CA LYS A 97 8.50 -0.47 15.58
C LYS A 97 9.77 -0.91 14.85
N THR A 98 9.66 -1.40 13.62
CA THR A 98 10.83 -1.78 12.82
C THR A 98 11.45 -0.61 12.06
N PHE A 99 10.76 0.53 11.99
CA PHE A 99 11.25 1.75 11.36
C PHE A 99 12.00 2.61 12.38
N SER A 100 12.87 3.49 11.87
CA SER A 100 13.50 4.50 12.72
C SER A 100 12.43 5.44 13.29
N SER A 101 12.53 5.78 14.58
CA SER A 101 11.64 6.75 15.22
C SER A 101 11.70 8.15 14.57
N SER A 102 12.80 8.48 13.89
CA SER A 102 12.92 9.70 13.10
C SER A 102 12.00 9.72 11.88
N ASP A 103 11.62 8.56 11.36
CA ASP A 103 10.92 8.42 10.09
C ASP A 103 9.41 8.22 10.29
N VAL A 104 8.97 7.90 11.51
CA VAL A 104 7.58 7.66 11.85
C VAL A 104 7.02 8.81 12.69
N ILE A 105 5.93 9.41 12.20
CA ILE A 105 5.15 10.40 12.95
C ILE A 105 3.83 9.75 13.36
N PHE A 106 3.74 9.29 14.61
CA PHE A 106 2.55 8.60 15.12
C PHE A 106 1.68 9.57 15.92
N LEU A 107 0.44 9.81 15.46
CA LEU A 107 -0.46 10.82 16.01
C LEU A 107 -1.81 10.19 16.37
N ALA A 108 -2.34 10.54 17.54
CA ALA A 108 -3.71 10.19 17.89
C ALA A 108 -4.72 11.03 17.08
N SER A 109 -4.48 12.33 17.05
CA SER A 109 -5.18 13.28 16.20
C SER A 109 -4.29 14.49 15.91
N ALA A 110 -4.64 15.24 14.86
CA ALA A 110 -3.99 16.49 14.52
C ALA A 110 -5.01 17.57 14.16
N SER A 111 -4.71 18.82 14.51
CA SER A 111 -5.47 19.96 13.97
C SER A 111 -4.90 20.34 12.60
N ALA A 112 -5.73 20.93 11.72
CA ALA A 112 -5.32 21.45 10.40
C ALA A 112 -4.19 22.51 10.45
N GLN A 113 -3.84 22.99 11.65
CA GLN A 113 -2.77 23.96 11.88
C GLN A 113 -1.58 23.37 12.64
N SER A 114 -1.67 22.15 13.17
CA SER A 114 -0.62 21.57 14.04
C SER A 114 0.74 21.46 13.34
N PHE A 115 0.78 20.90 12.13
CA PHE A 115 1.99 20.78 11.33
C PHE A 115 2.65 22.12 10.99
N LYS A 116 1.90 23.23 11.03
CA LYS A 116 2.37 24.56 10.63
C LYS A 116 3.19 25.29 11.67
N TYR A 117 3.40 24.69 12.85
CA TYR A 117 4.21 25.27 13.92
C TYR A 117 5.40 24.39 14.31
N ASP A 118 5.53 23.21 13.71
CA ASP A 118 6.61 22.26 13.97
C ASP A 118 7.76 22.47 12.98
N PHE A 119 8.43 23.62 13.10
CA PHE A 119 9.49 24.01 12.16
C PHE A 119 10.78 23.26 12.45
N SER A 120 11.25 22.53 11.45
CA SER A 120 12.57 21.88 11.47
C SER A 120 13.72 22.87 11.25
N ASP A 121 13.50 23.88 10.39
CA ASP A 121 14.44 24.97 10.11
C ASP A 121 13.69 26.21 9.59
N TYR A 122 14.42 27.30 9.38
CA TYR A 122 13.97 28.46 8.60
C TYR A 122 14.79 28.56 7.31
N VAL A 123 14.11 28.73 6.18
CA VAL A 123 14.74 28.78 4.86
C VAL A 123 14.40 30.06 4.11
N VAL A 124 15.29 30.44 3.19
CA VAL A 124 15.06 31.51 2.23
C VAL A 124 14.90 30.88 0.85
N MET A 125 13.83 31.23 0.16
CA MET A 125 13.63 30.84 -1.24
C MET A 125 14.38 31.81 -2.15
N ASN A 126 15.26 31.27 -2.99
CA ASN A 126 16.00 32.03 -3.99
C ASN A 126 15.17 32.23 -5.27
N ASP A 127 15.63 33.11 -6.16
CA ASP A 127 14.91 33.47 -7.40
C ASP A 127 14.75 32.29 -8.37
N ASP A 128 15.61 31.27 -8.27
CA ASP A 128 15.55 30.02 -9.05
C ASP A 128 14.62 28.96 -8.42
N GLY A 129 14.00 29.26 -7.28
CA GLY A 129 13.13 28.35 -6.52
C GLY A 129 13.87 27.42 -5.56
N SER A 130 15.22 27.48 -5.48
CA SER A 130 15.98 26.70 -4.51
C SER A 130 15.79 27.22 -3.08
N LEU A 131 15.89 26.32 -2.10
CA LEU A 131 15.82 26.65 -0.67
C LEU A 131 17.22 26.61 -0.06
N GLU A 132 17.57 27.68 0.64
CA GLU A 132 18.82 27.80 1.37
C GLU A 132 18.53 27.99 2.87
N SER A 133 19.33 27.40 3.75
CA SER A 133 19.15 27.60 5.19
C SER A 133 19.37 29.06 5.54
N MET A 134 18.41 29.65 6.27
CA MET A 134 18.53 31.01 6.77
C MET A 134 19.77 31.16 7.65
N ARG A 135 20.10 30.12 8.44
CA ARG A 135 21.24 30.14 9.35
C ARG A 135 22.56 30.28 8.59
N GLU A 136 22.75 29.51 7.53
CA GLU A 136 23.96 29.57 6.71
C GLU A 136 24.11 30.96 6.08
N LYS A 137 23.04 31.45 5.47
CA LYS A 137 23.00 32.78 4.83
C LYS A 137 23.27 33.93 5.81
N LEU A 138 22.81 33.80 7.05
CA LEU A 138 23.04 34.80 8.10
C LEU A 138 24.46 34.73 8.68
N THR A 139 25.09 33.56 8.74
CA THR A 139 26.40 33.37 9.37
C THR A 139 27.46 34.30 8.76
N ASP A 140 27.50 34.40 7.43
CA ASP A 140 28.42 35.28 6.71
C ASP A 140 28.14 36.76 6.98
N LEU A 141 26.87 37.15 7.01
CA LEU A 141 26.46 38.55 7.23
C LEU A 141 26.68 38.99 8.67
N GLU A 142 26.40 38.11 9.64
CA GLU A 142 26.63 38.36 11.07
C GLU A 142 28.13 38.45 11.37
N THR A 143 28.96 37.59 10.75
CA THR A 143 30.42 37.66 10.85
C THR A 143 30.94 38.98 10.27
N LYS A 144 30.49 39.37 9.07
CA LYS A 144 30.84 40.67 8.46
C LYS A 144 30.42 41.85 9.33
N LEU A 145 29.21 41.80 9.90
CA LEU A 145 28.68 42.86 10.77
C LEU A 145 29.52 43.02 12.06
N ALA A 146 30.02 41.92 12.62
CA ALA A 146 30.85 41.93 13.81
C ALA A 146 32.25 42.55 13.56
N SER A 147 32.85 42.29 12.41
CA SER A 147 34.15 42.85 12.02
C SER A 147 34.10 44.26 11.42
N GLU A 148 32.91 44.71 10.99
CA GLU A 148 32.75 46.01 10.33
C GLU A 148 32.99 47.16 11.32
N SER A 149 33.55 48.27 10.84
CA SER A 149 33.78 49.49 11.61
C SER A 149 32.99 50.68 11.08
N ASP A 150 32.61 50.67 9.79
CA ASP A 150 31.81 51.74 9.19
C ASP A 150 30.34 51.71 9.63
N SER A 151 29.83 52.85 10.12
CA SER A 151 28.48 52.98 10.67
C SER A 151 27.37 52.85 9.61
N LYS A 152 27.62 53.31 8.36
CA LYS A 152 26.64 53.16 7.27
C LYS A 152 26.57 51.71 6.82
N GLN A 153 27.71 51.04 6.71
CA GLN A 153 27.83 49.64 6.30
C GLN A 153 27.21 48.72 7.35
N LYS A 154 27.42 48.98 8.66
CA LYS A 154 26.69 48.31 9.75
C LYS A 154 25.18 48.44 9.63
N LYS A 155 24.67 49.65 9.36
CA LYS A 155 23.22 49.86 9.16
C LYS A 155 22.69 49.07 7.97
N SER A 156 23.45 49.04 6.86
CA SER A 156 23.08 48.27 5.67
C SER A 156 23.03 46.76 5.95
N LEU A 157 24.07 46.20 6.57
CA LEU A 157 24.12 44.79 6.97
C LEU A 157 23.00 44.42 7.95
N THR A 158 22.72 45.28 8.94
CA THR A 158 21.62 45.09 9.89
C THR A 158 20.27 45.06 9.18
N TYR A 159 20.07 45.93 8.19
CA TYR A 159 18.85 45.96 7.37
C TYR A 159 18.70 44.69 6.54
N GLN A 160 19.78 44.21 5.90
CA GLN A 160 19.79 42.97 5.13
C GLN A 160 19.44 41.76 6.00
N ILE A 161 20.07 41.62 7.17
CA ILE A 161 19.76 40.57 8.16
C ILE A 161 18.29 40.62 8.58
N LYS A 162 17.76 41.83 8.83
CA LYS A 162 16.35 42.01 9.19
C LYS A 162 15.41 41.59 8.05
N GLN A 163 15.73 41.92 6.80
CA GLN A 163 14.93 41.50 5.64
C GLN A 163 14.95 39.98 5.45
N ILE A 164 16.11 39.35 5.58
CA ILE A 164 16.24 37.89 5.51
C ILE A 164 15.35 37.23 6.57
N ARG A 165 15.45 37.67 7.83
CA ARG A 165 14.63 37.14 8.92
C ARG A 165 13.13 37.37 8.72
N SER A 166 12.71 38.50 8.12
CA SER A 166 11.29 38.76 7.86
C SER A 166 10.71 38.00 6.67
N ASN A 167 11.56 37.62 5.72
CA ASN A 167 11.15 36.93 4.49
C ASN A 167 11.37 35.41 4.55
N ALA A 168 12.01 34.91 5.62
CA ALA A 168 12.23 33.50 5.82
C ALA A 168 10.91 32.73 5.98
N TYR A 169 10.90 31.51 5.48
CA TYR A 169 9.81 30.56 5.63
C TYR A 169 10.16 29.56 6.73
N GLY A 170 9.20 29.23 7.58
CA GLY A 170 9.32 28.04 8.43
C GLY A 170 9.25 26.78 7.56
N LEU A 171 10.24 25.89 7.68
CA LEU A 171 10.31 24.65 6.90
C LEU A 171 9.79 23.47 7.73
N VAL A 172 8.85 22.73 7.14
CA VAL A 172 8.40 21.43 7.64
C VAL A 172 8.75 20.39 6.58
N ASP A 173 9.62 19.44 6.95
CA ASP A 173 10.13 18.44 6.02
C ASP A 173 9.42 17.09 6.22
N PHE A 174 8.63 16.70 5.23
CA PHE A 174 7.93 15.42 5.17
C PHE A 174 8.66 14.37 4.32
N SER A 175 9.86 14.70 3.80
CA SER A 175 10.67 13.74 3.06
C SER A 175 10.96 12.51 3.92
N ASN A 176 10.76 11.32 3.36
CA ASN A 176 11.05 10.05 4.04
C ASN A 176 10.26 9.87 5.35
N LYS A 177 9.07 10.47 5.46
CA LYS A 177 8.20 10.34 6.64
C LYS A 177 7.01 9.45 6.37
N TRP A 178 6.75 8.53 7.29
CA TRP A 178 5.51 7.79 7.40
C TRP A 178 4.66 8.37 8.52
N ILE A 179 3.54 9.01 8.17
CA ILE A 179 2.60 9.60 9.12
C ILE A 179 1.49 8.61 9.39
N ILE A 180 1.30 8.25 10.66
CA ILE A 180 0.26 7.33 11.11
C ILE A 180 -0.71 8.08 12.01
N PHE A 181 -1.97 8.15 11.59
CA PHE A 181 -3.09 8.60 12.42
C PHE A 181 -3.79 7.38 13.02
N SER A 182 -3.80 7.28 14.35
CA SER A 182 -4.40 6.13 15.03
C SER A 182 -5.93 6.10 15.02
N ASP A 183 -6.56 7.20 14.61
CA ASP A 183 -8.01 7.38 14.58
C ASP A 183 -8.47 8.24 13.38
N SER A 184 -9.78 8.35 13.19
CA SER A 184 -10.39 9.21 12.17
C SER A 184 -10.00 10.67 12.43
N GLN A 185 -9.82 11.43 11.34
CA GLN A 185 -9.41 12.82 11.44
C GLN A 185 -10.50 13.74 10.95
N ASN A 186 -10.52 14.97 11.48
CA ASN A 186 -11.51 15.94 11.04
C ASN A 186 -11.33 16.31 9.56
N PHE A 187 -12.45 16.62 8.91
CA PHE A 187 -12.46 16.99 7.50
C PHE A 187 -11.54 18.18 7.17
N SER A 188 -11.44 19.15 8.09
CA SER A 188 -10.59 20.33 7.88
C SER A 188 -9.10 20.02 7.83
N LEU A 189 -8.62 19.00 8.54
CA LEU A 189 -7.25 18.50 8.40
C LEU A 189 -7.06 17.91 7.00
N TRP A 190 -7.98 17.06 6.54
CA TRP A 190 -7.87 16.46 5.20
C TRP A 190 -7.84 17.50 4.10
N GLU A 191 -8.72 18.50 4.12
CA GLU A 191 -8.69 19.62 3.17
C GLU A 191 -7.34 20.34 3.18
N SER A 192 -6.73 20.51 4.35
CA SER A 192 -5.42 21.16 4.45
C SER A 192 -4.26 20.29 3.94
N LEU A 193 -4.38 18.96 4.04
CA LEU A 193 -3.37 18.00 3.63
C LEU A 193 -3.54 17.52 2.18
N LYS A 194 -4.69 17.78 1.51
CA LYS A 194 -4.94 17.39 0.12
C LYS A 194 -3.77 17.69 -0.83
N PRO A 195 -3.15 18.89 -0.81
CA PRO A 195 -2.01 19.17 -1.68
C PRO A 195 -0.81 18.24 -1.43
N LEU A 196 -0.55 17.85 -0.18
CA LEU A 196 0.51 16.90 0.18
C LEU A 196 0.18 15.48 -0.30
N LEU A 197 -1.08 15.07 -0.14
CA LEU A 197 -1.57 13.73 -0.49
C LEU A 197 -1.73 13.52 -2.01
N SER A 198 -1.85 14.59 -2.80
CA SER A 198 -1.88 14.50 -4.27
C SER A 198 -0.50 14.29 -4.88
N HIS A 199 0.58 14.58 -4.15
CA HIS A 199 1.95 14.42 -4.63
C HIS A 199 2.29 15.24 -5.90
N ASP A 200 1.58 16.35 -6.15
CA ASP A 200 1.75 17.16 -7.39
C ASP A 200 3.00 18.06 -7.38
N SER A 201 3.48 18.48 -6.20
CA SER A 201 4.62 19.37 -6.04
C SER A 201 5.53 18.91 -4.91
N GLU A 202 6.84 19.10 -5.09
CA GLU A 202 7.86 18.86 -4.05
C GLU A 202 7.80 19.89 -2.93
N TYR A 203 7.37 21.12 -3.25
CA TYR A 203 7.24 22.22 -2.31
C TYR A 203 5.82 22.77 -2.30
N ILE A 204 5.27 22.96 -1.11
CA ILE A 204 3.94 23.54 -0.93
C ILE A 204 4.06 24.76 -0.01
N VAL A 205 3.79 25.93 -0.57
CA VAL A 205 3.88 27.20 0.14
C VAL A 205 2.54 27.51 0.81
N HIS A 206 2.55 27.63 2.14
CA HIS A 206 1.42 28.07 2.93
C HIS A 206 1.68 29.47 3.52
N LYS A 207 0.68 30.34 3.39
CA LYS A 207 0.67 31.66 4.04
C LYS A 207 -0.47 31.71 5.03
N VAL A 208 -0.16 31.90 6.30
CA VAL A 208 -1.15 31.93 7.39
C VAL A 208 -1.10 33.27 8.08
N THR A 209 -2.26 33.92 8.23
CA THR A 209 -2.37 35.19 8.94
C THR A 209 -2.85 34.94 10.37
N ASN A 210 -2.01 35.26 11.34
CA ASN A 210 -2.28 35.12 12.78
C ASN A 210 -2.26 36.47 13.48
N LYS A 211 -2.95 36.60 14.62
CA LYS A 211 -2.84 37.77 15.49
C LYS A 211 -1.79 37.52 16.59
N LEU A 212 -0.62 38.14 16.45
CA LEU A 212 0.42 38.13 17.48
C LEU A 212 0.49 39.53 18.12
N GLY A 213 0.27 39.62 19.43
CA GLY A 213 0.28 40.90 20.15
C GLY A 213 -0.72 41.94 19.61
N GLY A 214 -1.87 41.49 19.10
CA GLY A 214 -2.91 42.36 18.53
C GLY A 214 -2.67 42.85 17.10
N LYS A 215 -1.53 42.50 16.48
CA LYS A 215 -1.24 42.80 15.07
C LYS A 215 -1.40 41.56 14.19
N ASN A 216 -2.01 41.75 13.03
CA ASN A 216 -2.04 40.72 11.99
C ASN A 216 -0.62 40.50 11.49
N THR A 217 -0.09 39.31 11.71
CA THR A 217 1.23 38.86 11.32
C THR A 217 1.06 37.69 10.37
N THR A 218 1.64 37.78 9.18
CA THR A 218 1.66 36.65 8.24
C THR A 218 2.85 35.77 8.57
N GLN A 219 2.59 34.48 8.74
CA GLN A 219 3.60 33.44 8.83
C GLN A 219 3.66 32.71 7.49
N ASN A 220 4.87 32.62 6.95
CA ASN A 220 5.15 31.94 5.70
C ASN A 220 5.77 30.57 6.02
N ILE A 221 5.21 29.52 5.45
CA ILE A 221 5.56 28.14 5.77
C ILE A 221 5.74 27.39 4.46
N ILE A 222 6.74 26.52 4.39
CA ILE A 222 6.96 25.61 3.27
C ILE A 222 6.91 24.20 3.80
N PHE A 223 6.08 23.39 3.17
CA PHE A 223 6.17 21.95 3.29
C PHE A 223 7.04 21.42 2.17
N ARG A 224 8.03 20.62 2.52
CA ARG A 224 8.94 19.96 1.58
C ARG A 224 8.68 18.45 1.60
N GLY A 225 8.75 17.83 0.42
CA GLY A 225 8.64 16.40 0.26
C GLY A 225 7.22 15.89 0.42
N LYS A 226 7.10 14.58 0.28
CA LYS A 226 5.83 13.85 0.26
C LYS A 226 5.89 12.75 1.34
N PRO A 227 4.99 12.74 2.33
CA PRO A 227 4.93 11.65 3.27
C PRO A 227 4.12 10.48 2.70
N ALA A 228 4.39 9.26 3.18
CA ALA A 228 3.40 8.20 3.15
C ALA A 228 2.42 8.40 4.31
N VAL A 229 1.12 8.24 4.08
CA VAL A 229 0.10 8.44 5.12
C VAL A 229 -0.71 7.18 5.35
N THR A 230 -0.87 6.81 6.61
CA THR A 230 -1.81 5.80 7.07
C THR A 230 -2.76 6.39 8.08
N TYR A 231 -4.07 6.16 7.94
CA TYR A 231 -5.02 6.48 9.01
C TYR A 231 -5.97 5.32 9.31
N CYS A 232 -6.37 5.19 10.57
CA CYS A 232 -7.35 4.22 11.00
C CYS A 232 -8.72 4.92 11.12
N SER A 233 -9.80 4.32 10.63
CA SER A 233 -11.16 4.85 10.85
C SER A 233 -12.13 3.71 11.14
N ALA A 234 -13.13 3.98 11.97
CA ALA A 234 -14.20 3.03 12.26
C ALA A 234 -15.18 3.00 11.08
N LYS A 235 -15.55 1.79 10.62
CA LYS A 235 -16.47 1.62 9.49
C LYS A 235 -17.84 2.29 9.73
N ASP A 236 -18.26 2.38 11.00
CA ASP A 236 -19.58 2.93 11.38
C ASP A 236 -19.60 4.47 11.40
N GLU A 237 -18.42 5.11 11.45
CA GLU A 237 -18.23 6.56 11.40
C GLU A 237 -17.98 7.08 9.97
N SER A 238 -17.79 6.16 9.00
CA SER A 238 -17.35 6.49 7.64
C SER A 238 -18.39 7.25 6.80
N LYS A 239 -19.63 7.40 7.28
CA LYS A 239 -20.70 8.16 6.58
C LYS A 239 -20.35 9.65 6.41
N HIS A 240 -19.41 10.18 7.18
CA HIS A 240 -18.95 11.56 7.09
C HIS A 240 -17.53 11.72 6.51
N ASP A 241 -16.76 10.64 6.35
CA ASP A 241 -15.32 10.67 6.08
C ASP A 241 -14.94 10.63 4.58
N VAL A 242 -15.90 10.42 3.70
CA VAL A 242 -15.59 9.99 2.34
C VAL A 242 -16.23 10.90 1.30
N THR A 243 -15.53 11.97 0.97
CA THR A 243 -15.71 12.57 -0.36
C THR A 243 -15.06 11.64 -1.39
N GLY A 244 -15.64 11.53 -2.59
CA GLY A 244 -15.02 10.72 -3.67
C GLY A 244 -13.59 11.15 -4.02
N GLU A 245 -13.17 12.34 -3.58
CA GLU A 245 -11.80 12.84 -3.70
C GLU A 245 -10.80 12.13 -2.76
N ILE A 246 -11.19 11.84 -1.51
CA ILE A 246 -10.35 11.12 -0.53
C ILE A 246 -10.22 9.65 -0.95
N ASP A 247 -11.30 9.03 -1.43
CA ASP A 247 -11.28 7.67 -1.99
C ASP A 247 -10.25 7.51 -3.10
N SER A 248 -10.08 8.56 -3.91
CA SER A 248 -9.12 8.51 -5.02
C SER A 248 -7.66 8.62 -4.58
N ARG A 249 -7.39 9.01 -3.32
CA ARG A 249 -6.04 9.25 -2.77
C ARG A 249 -5.57 8.17 -1.79
N PHE A 250 -6.47 7.32 -1.29
CA PHE A 250 -6.14 6.29 -0.31
C PHE A 250 -6.54 4.90 -0.79
N ASP A 251 -5.65 3.93 -0.57
CA ASP A 251 -5.99 2.52 -0.69
C ASP A 251 -6.71 2.04 0.57
N THR A 252 -7.77 1.26 0.41
CA THR A 252 -8.57 0.77 1.53
C THR A 252 -8.09 -0.60 1.97
N ILE A 253 -7.75 -0.71 3.26
CA ILE A 253 -7.36 -1.94 3.94
C ILE A 253 -8.47 -2.30 4.90
N SER A 254 -9.06 -3.48 4.76
CA SER A 254 -10.08 -4.00 5.66
C SER A 254 -9.53 -5.19 6.42
N LEU A 255 -9.65 -5.15 7.75
CA LEU A 255 -9.15 -6.20 8.63
C LEU A 255 -10.11 -7.40 8.64
N HIS A 256 -9.55 -8.58 8.88
CA HIS A 256 -10.34 -9.80 9.01
C HIS A 256 -11.10 -9.82 10.34
N ASN A 257 -12.29 -10.41 10.34
CA ASN A 257 -13.20 -10.47 11.49
C ASN A 257 -13.58 -11.91 11.87
N ASP A 258 -12.63 -12.84 11.82
CA ASP A 258 -12.88 -14.25 12.11
C ASP A 258 -12.61 -14.64 13.56
N LYS A 259 -13.34 -15.66 14.02
CA LYS A 259 -13.27 -16.16 15.40
C LYS A 259 -11.89 -16.65 15.81
N GLN A 260 -11.12 -17.21 14.88
CA GLN A 260 -9.82 -17.78 15.19
C GLN A 260 -8.79 -16.67 15.39
N LYS A 261 -8.85 -15.58 14.61
CA LYS A 261 -8.07 -14.36 14.85
C LYS A 261 -8.23 -13.83 16.27
N TYR A 262 -9.45 -13.75 16.77
CA TYR A 262 -9.69 -13.28 18.13
C TYR A 262 -9.12 -14.23 19.19
N ARG A 263 -9.19 -15.55 18.98
CA ARG A 263 -8.59 -16.53 19.89
C ARG A 263 -7.07 -16.41 19.95
N ASP A 264 -6.43 -16.29 18.80
CA ASP A 264 -4.97 -16.13 18.70
C ASP A 264 -4.55 -14.81 19.37
N SER A 265 -5.31 -13.73 19.14
CA SER A 265 -5.10 -12.43 19.80
C SER A 265 -5.26 -12.48 21.32
N LEU A 266 -6.31 -13.15 21.82
CA LEU A 266 -6.54 -13.34 23.27
C LEU A 266 -5.40 -14.14 23.91
N THR A 267 -4.89 -15.15 23.19
CA THR A 267 -3.74 -15.96 23.65
C THR A 267 -2.48 -15.11 23.78
N LEU A 268 -2.19 -14.25 22.80
CA LEU A 268 -1.06 -13.33 22.89
C LEU A 268 -1.21 -12.32 24.03
N ILE A 269 -2.41 -11.77 24.24
CA ILE A 269 -2.68 -10.90 25.38
C ILE A 269 -2.45 -11.64 26.70
N ALA A 270 -2.93 -12.88 26.82
CA ALA A 270 -2.73 -13.71 28.00
C ALA A 270 -1.24 -14.00 28.25
N LYS A 271 -0.47 -14.35 27.20
CA LYS A 271 0.99 -14.52 27.28
C LYS A 271 1.67 -13.22 27.76
N LYS A 272 1.30 -12.07 27.19
CA LYS A 272 1.87 -10.76 27.53
C LYS A 272 1.60 -10.35 28.99
N GLN A 273 0.45 -10.70 29.54
CA GLN A 273 0.07 -10.35 30.92
C GLN A 273 0.50 -11.41 31.94
N GLY A 274 0.63 -12.67 31.52
CA GLY A 274 0.88 -13.82 32.40
C GLY A 274 2.33 -14.26 32.48
N LEU A 275 3.16 -13.98 31.48
CA LEU A 275 4.57 -14.37 31.45
C LEU A 275 5.48 -13.24 31.96
N ALA A 276 6.57 -13.62 32.61
CA ALA A 276 7.68 -12.69 32.86
C ALA A 276 8.32 -12.27 31.53
N GLY A 277 8.90 -11.07 31.47
CA GLY A 277 9.39 -10.47 30.21
C GLY A 277 10.34 -11.37 29.41
N GLU A 278 11.30 -12.03 30.07
CA GLU A 278 12.25 -12.94 29.38
C GLU A 278 11.54 -14.15 28.77
N LEU A 279 10.57 -14.74 29.50
CA LEU A 279 9.79 -15.88 28.99
C LEU A 279 8.85 -15.47 27.86
N PHE A 280 8.34 -14.23 27.88
CA PHE A 280 7.54 -13.70 26.79
C PHE A 280 8.38 -13.48 25.52
N ASP A 281 9.57 -12.88 25.69
CA ASP A 281 10.50 -12.64 24.59
C ASP A 281 10.92 -13.97 23.94
N ASP A 282 11.23 -15.00 24.73
CA ASP A 282 11.60 -16.33 24.21
C ASP A 282 10.45 -17.06 23.50
N GLU A 283 9.21 -16.89 23.97
CA GLU A 283 8.03 -17.61 23.46
C GLU A 283 7.35 -16.93 22.27
N VAL A 284 7.52 -15.62 22.10
CA VAL A 284 6.78 -14.84 21.10
C VAL A 284 7.71 -14.17 20.09
N VAL A 285 8.51 -13.20 20.54
CA VAL A 285 9.46 -12.46 19.72
C VAL A 285 10.63 -12.04 20.60
N SER A 286 11.80 -12.60 20.33
CA SER A 286 13.00 -12.27 21.07
C SER A 286 13.52 -10.87 20.70
N LYS A 287 14.27 -10.26 21.61
CA LYS A 287 14.96 -8.98 21.33
C LYS A 287 15.91 -9.08 20.13
N HIS A 288 16.50 -10.25 19.91
CA HIS A 288 17.38 -10.50 18.77
C HIS A 288 16.60 -10.49 17.45
N GLU A 289 15.46 -11.18 17.38
CA GLU A 289 14.60 -11.18 16.19
C GLU A 289 14.07 -9.78 15.89
N GLN A 290 13.65 -9.03 16.92
CA GLN A 290 13.25 -7.64 16.74
C GLN A 290 14.40 -6.77 16.18
N LYS A 291 15.64 -6.97 16.66
CA LYS A 291 16.81 -6.26 16.13
C LYS A 291 17.07 -6.62 14.66
N LEU A 292 16.98 -7.90 14.30
CA LEU A 292 17.12 -8.34 12.90
C LEU A 292 16.04 -7.73 12.00
N ALA A 293 14.79 -7.65 12.49
CA ALA A 293 13.71 -7.03 11.75
C ALA A 293 13.96 -5.54 11.48
N CYS A 294 14.42 -4.79 12.49
CA CYS A 294 14.83 -3.39 12.30
C CYS A 294 15.99 -3.25 11.29
N MET A 295 16.98 -4.15 11.35
CA MET A 295 18.10 -4.15 10.40
C MET A 295 17.65 -4.43 8.96
N ARG A 296 16.74 -5.39 8.76
CA ARG A 296 16.12 -5.67 7.45
C ARG A 296 15.32 -4.47 6.94
N THR A 297 14.52 -3.82 7.78
CA THR A 297 13.77 -2.61 7.40
C THR A 297 14.72 -1.47 7.00
N GLN A 298 15.85 -1.32 7.69
CA GLN A 298 16.87 -0.34 7.31
C GLN A 298 17.53 -0.69 5.96
N LEU A 299 17.85 -1.97 5.69
CA LEU A 299 18.39 -2.39 4.39
C LEU A 299 17.38 -2.17 3.25
N LEU A 300 16.11 -2.45 3.49
CA LEU A 300 15.02 -2.15 2.54
C LEU A 300 14.94 -0.65 2.25
N LYS A 301 14.97 0.19 3.29
CA LYS A 301 15.05 1.65 3.14
C LYS A 301 16.24 2.06 2.28
N ASP A 302 17.43 1.52 2.52
CA ASP A 302 18.64 1.86 1.76
C ASP A 302 18.50 1.45 0.28
N GLN A 303 17.88 0.28 -0.01
CA GLN A 303 17.57 -0.13 -1.38
C GLN A 303 16.57 0.82 -2.06
N ILE A 304 15.51 1.24 -1.35
CA ILE A 304 14.51 2.15 -1.87
C ILE A 304 15.10 3.54 -2.13
N LEU A 305 15.96 4.04 -1.25
CA LEU A 305 16.69 5.29 -1.48
C LEU A 305 17.67 5.19 -2.66
N LYS A 306 18.26 4.01 -2.92
CA LYS A 306 19.13 3.78 -4.08
C LYS A 306 18.34 3.79 -5.40
N TYR A 307 17.24 3.05 -5.49
CA TYR A 307 16.55 2.82 -6.78
C TYR A 307 15.29 3.68 -6.97
N GLY A 308 14.55 3.98 -5.91
CA GLY A 308 13.20 4.56 -5.92
C GLY A 308 13.09 6.08 -6.13
N GLN A 309 14.22 6.77 -6.32
CA GLN A 309 14.24 8.24 -6.48
C GLN A 309 13.99 8.72 -7.92
N LYS A 310 13.87 7.78 -8.87
CA LYS A 310 13.66 8.05 -10.31
C LYS A 310 12.17 7.91 -10.66
N ASP A 311 11.71 8.59 -11.71
CA ASP A 311 10.33 8.46 -12.20
C ASP A 311 10.00 7.04 -12.67
N ASN A 312 10.98 6.39 -13.31
CA ASN A 312 10.88 4.99 -13.75
C ASN A 312 12.04 4.22 -13.11
N PRO A 313 11.89 3.73 -11.86
CA PRO A 313 12.99 3.18 -11.08
C PRO A 313 13.36 1.73 -11.44
N VAL A 314 12.53 1.05 -12.24
CA VAL A 314 12.68 -0.37 -12.60
C VAL A 314 12.41 -0.58 -14.08
N LEU A 315 12.85 -1.72 -14.62
CA LEU A 315 12.39 -2.22 -15.91
C LEU A 315 11.23 -3.21 -15.70
N ASN A 316 10.03 -2.84 -16.16
CA ASN A 316 8.85 -3.69 -16.03
C ASN A 316 8.41 -4.26 -17.40
N PRO A 317 8.72 -5.53 -17.72
CA PRO A 317 8.34 -6.12 -19.00
C PRO A 317 6.85 -6.46 -19.12
N PHE A 318 6.11 -6.45 -18.01
CA PHE A 318 4.68 -6.80 -17.96
C PHE A 318 3.76 -5.59 -18.12
N MET A 319 4.24 -4.37 -17.84
CA MET A 319 3.39 -3.19 -17.72
C MET A 319 2.58 -2.85 -18.99
N ILE A 320 3.14 -3.12 -20.18
CA ILE A 320 2.43 -2.90 -21.44
C ILE A 320 1.24 -3.86 -21.57
N THR A 321 1.46 -5.16 -21.37
CA THR A 321 0.40 -6.17 -21.41
C THR A 321 -0.62 -5.94 -20.29
N ILE A 322 -0.15 -5.58 -19.08
CA ILE A 322 -1.04 -5.18 -17.97
C ILE A 322 -1.97 -4.04 -18.42
N SER A 323 -1.46 -3.02 -19.12
CA SER A 323 -2.29 -1.91 -19.58
C SER A 323 -3.36 -2.30 -20.61
N GLU A 324 -3.14 -3.37 -21.38
CA GLU A 324 -4.10 -3.88 -22.36
C GLU A 324 -5.24 -4.67 -21.70
N ILE A 325 -4.97 -5.34 -20.58
CA ILE A 325 -5.95 -6.13 -19.81
C ILE A 325 -6.55 -5.37 -18.62
N PHE A 326 -6.02 -4.18 -18.30
CA PHE A 326 -6.52 -3.38 -17.18
C PHE A 326 -7.93 -2.81 -17.50
N PRO A 327 -8.84 -2.76 -16.51
CA PRO A 327 -10.17 -2.20 -16.70
C PRO A 327 -10.10 -0.76 -17.23
N ASN A 328 -10.94 -0.43 -18.22
CA ASN A 328 -10.93 0.85 -18.93
C ASN A 328 -12.33 1.53 -18.94
N ASP A 329 -13.15 1.19 -17.96
CA ASP A 329 -14.56 1.57 -17.78
C ASP A 329 -14.77 2.91 -17.05
N SER A 330 -13.72 3.55 -16.49
CA SER A 330 -13.86 4.85 -15.81
C SER A 330 -12.61 5.72 -15.86
N GLY A 331 -12.78 7.04 -15.66
CA GLY A 331 -11.66 7.98 -15.53
C GLY A 331 -10.77 7.74 -14.30
N MET A 332 -11.22 6.94 -13.33
CA MET A 332 -10.42 6.54 -12.16
C MET A 332 -9.40 5.45 -12.50
N ARG A 333 -9.58 4.73 -13.62
CA ARG A 333 -8.71 3.60 -14.01
C ARG A 333 -7.27 4.01 -14.23
N SER A 334 -7.01 5.19 -14.79
CA SER A 334 -5.64 5.69 -14.95
C SER A 334 -4.91 5.85 -13.59
N ARG A 335 -5.61 6.33 -12.55
CA ARG A 335 -5.04 6.45 -11.19
C ARG A 335 -4.85 5.11 -10.51
N GLN A 336 -5.73 4.14 -10.79
CA GLN A 336 -5.59 2.79 -10.28
C GLN A 336 -4.43 2.04 -10.94
N LEU A 337 -4.27 2.17 -12.27
CA LEU A 337 -3.15 1.60 -13.00
C LEU A 337 -1.82 2.19 -12.54
N ASP A 338 -1.77 3.51 -12.30
CA ASP A 338 -0.58 4.19 -11.76
C ASP A 338 -0.20 3.64 -10.37
N ARG A 339 -1.14 3.58 -9.42
CA ARG A 339 -0.90 2.95 -8.10
C ARG A 339 -0.49 1.49 -8.19
N PHE A 340 -1.14 0.73 -9.07
CA PHE A 340 -0.81 -0.68 -9.31
C PHE A 340 0.63 -0.83 -9.80
N GLY A 341 1.05 -0.02 -10.77
CA GLY A 341 2.42 0.03 -11.26
C GLY A 341 3.43 0.47 -10.18
N GLN A 342 3.10 1.49 -9.38
CA GLN A 342 3.94 1.96 -8.27
C GLN A 342 4.16 0.86 -7.22
N MET A 343 3.13 0.07 -6.91
CA MET A 343 3.24 -1.06 -5.99
C MET A 343 4.12 -2.18 -6.56
N ILE A 344 3.96 -2.54 -7.84
CA ILE A 344 4.85 -3.50 -8.52
C ILE A 344 6.30 -3.03 -8.43
N ASN A 345 6.53 -1.74 -8.71
CA ASN A 345 7.87 -1.15 -8.66
C ASN A 345 8.46 -1.24 -7.24
N LEU A 346 7.68 -0.90 -6.22
CA LEU A 346 8.11 -0.96 -4.83
C LEU A 346 8.47 -2.39 -4.40
N ILE A 347 7.64 -3.39 -4.72
CA ILE A 347 7.90 -4.80 -4.42
C ILE A 347 9.16 -5.29 -5.14
N CYS A 348 9.35 -4.92 -6.41
CA CYS A 348 10.56 -5.23 -7.16
C CYS A 348 11.82 -4.62 -6.50
N ILE A 349 11.74 -3.38 -6.03
CA ILE A 349 12.83 -2.69 -5.35
C ILE A 349 13.15 -3.31 -3.98
N CYS A 350 12.13 -3.69 -3.21
CA CYS A 350 12.31 -4.42 -1.94
C CYS A 350 13.07 -5.74 -2.15
N ASN A 351 12.93 -6.34 -3.33
CA ASN A 351 13.62 -7.57 -3.72
C ASN A 351 14.90 -7.33 -4.54
N ALA A 352 15.35 -6.09 -4.75
CA ALA A 352 16.39 -5.76 -5.74
C ALA A 352 17.75 -6.45 -5.51
N ASN A 353 18.05 -6.88 -4.29
CA ASN A 353 19.24 -7.67 -3.95
C ASN A 353 19.23 -9.06 -4.60
N ARG A 354 18.04 -9.59 -4.92
CA ARG A 354 17.80 -10.90 -5.53
C ARG A 354 17.23 -10.79 -6.96
N ARG A 355 17.39 -9.63 -7.60
CA ARG A 355 16.89 -9.39 -8.96
C ARG A 355 18.00 -9.23 -9.98
N SER A 356 17.71 -9.76 -11.17
CA SER A 356 18.40 -9.36 -12.39
C SER A 356 18.20 -7.86 -12.62
N LYS A 357 19.20 -7.22 -13.23
CA LYS A 357 19.25 -5.77 -13.43
C LYS A 357 19.61 -5.45 -14.87
N VAL A 358 19.08 -4.34 -15.36
CA VAL A 358 19.56 -3.68 -16.58
C VAL A 358 20.45 -2.52 -16.19
N ILE A 359 21.64 -2.47 -16.78
CA ILE A 359 22.62 -1.41 -16.59
C ILE A 359 22.61 -0.53 -17.85
N ILE A 360 22.35 0.76 -17.69
CA ILE A 360 22.32 1.76 -18.77
C ILE A 360 23.21 2.92 -18.35
N GLY A 361 24.40 3.02 -18.95
CA GLY A 361 25.42 3.95 -18.46
C GLY A 361 25.84 3.57 -17.03
N ASP A 362 25.76 4.53 -16.11
CA ASP A 362 26.05 4.33 -14.67
C ASP A 362 24.81 3.92 -13.86
N ASP A 363 23.65 3.82 -14.50
CA ASP A 363 22.38 3.56 -13.84
C ASP A 363 22.02 2.07 -13.85
N GLU A 364 21.61 1.57 -12.68
CA GLU A 364 21.10 0.21 -12.50
C GLU A 364 19.58 0.21 -12.29
N TYR A 365 18.88 -0.66 -13.02
CA TYR A 365 17.43 -0.83 -12.95
C TYR A 365 17.07 -2.27 -12.62
N PRO A 366 16.54 -2.57 -11.41
CA PRO A 366 15.97 -3.87 -11.09
C PRO A 366 14.87 -4.25 -12.09
N ILE A 367 14.77 -5.54 -12.42
CA ILE A 367 13.79 -6.05 -13.39
C ILE A 367 12.65 -6.74 -12.64
N VAL A 368 11.42 -6.34 -12.96
CA VAL A 368 10.19 -6.91 -12.42
C VAL A 368 10.03 -8.36 -12.86
N SER A 369 9.64 -9.24 -11.93
CA SER A 369 9.26 -10.63 -12.20
C SER A 369 7.75 -10.81 -12.08
N ILE A 370 7.22 -11.94 -12.56
CA ILE A 370 5.81 -12.27 -12.44
C ILE A 370 5.34 -12.31 -10.98
N ASN A 371 6.21 -12.71 -10.04
CA ASN A 371 5.88 -12.78 -8.62
C ASN A 371 5.52 -11.40 -8.04
N ASP A 372 6.14 -10.31 -8.53
CA ASP A 372 5.79 -8.96 -8.09
C ASP A 372 4.36 -8.59 -8.51
N VAL A 373 3.97 -8.99 -9.72
CA VAL A 373 2.65 -8.74 -10.28
C VAL A 373 1.60 -9.58 -9.55
N LEU A 374 1.90 -10.87 -9.31
CA LEU A 374 1.02 -11.76 -8.55
C LEU A 374 0.81 -11.26 -7.12
N GLN A 375 1.89 -10.87 -6.44
CA GLN A 375 1.83 -10.29 -5.10
C GLN A 375 1.02 -9.00 -5.09
N THR A 376 1.26 -8.09 -6.04
CA THR A 376 0.47 -6.86 -6.18
C THR A 376 -1.00 -7.14 -6.40
N THR A 377 -1.33 -8.11 -7.27
CA THR A 377 -2.72 -8.49 -7.55
C THR A 377 -3.43 -9.04 -6.30
N LYS A 378 -2.70 -9.74 -5.44
CA LYS A 378 -3.22 -10.24 -4.15
C LYS A 378 -3.50 -9.10 -3.16
N ILE A 379 -2.62 -8.11 -3.09
CA ILE A 379 -2.72 -7.03 -2.08
C ILE A 379 -3.45 -5.77 -2.56
N ILE A 380 -3.62 -5.55 -3.86
CA ILE A 380 -4.46 -4.48 -4.41
C ILE A 380 -5.75 -5.12 -4.91
N LYS A 381 -6.71 -5.24 -4.00
CA LYS A 381 -8.06 -5.73 -4.30
C LYS A 381 -8.95 -4.55 -4.62
N GLU A 382 -9.76 -4.65 -5.67
CA GLU A 382 -10.81 -3.69 -5.93
C GLU A 382 -11.93 -3.87 -4.89
N SER A 383 -12.62 -2.79 -4.49
CA SER A 383 -13.94 -2.96 -3.89
C SER A 383 -14.78 -3.72 -4.91
N PRO A 384 -15.32 -4.91 -4.59
CA PRO A 384 -16.03 -5.70 -5.58
C PRO A 384 -17.13 -4.83 -6.18
N VAL A 385 -17.08 -4.61 -7.50
CA VAL A 385 -18.15 -3.88 -8.20
C VAL A 385 -19.49 -4.59 -7.95
N ILE A 386 -19.40 -5.91 -7.76
CA ILE A 386 -20.49 -6.78 -7.32
C ILE A 386 -20.15 -7.36 -5.93
N PRO A 387 -21.02 -7.21 -4.92
CA PRO A 387 -20.84 -7.80 -3.60
C PRO A 387 -20.51 -9.31 -3.64
N THR A 388 -19.59 -9.77 -2.79
CA THR A 388 -19.09 -11.17 -2.76
C THR A 388 -20.21 -12.20 -2.70
N TYR A 389 -21.30 -11.94 -1.95
CA TYR A 389 -22.43 -12.87 -1.87
C TYR A 389 -23.13 -13.09 -3.22
N LYS A 390 -23.11 -12.11 -4.13
CA LYS A 390 -23.65 -12.25 -5.49
C LYS A 390 -22.71 -13.04 -6.40
N ILE A 391 -21.40 -12.92 -6.20
CA ILE A 391 -20.40 -13.77 -6.90
C ILE A 391 -20.47 -15.21 -6.40
N GLN A 392 -20.66 -15.43 -5.10
CA GLN A 392 -20.95 -16.75 -4.54
C GLN A 392 -22.23 -17.32 -5.16
N PHE A 393 -23.31 -16.53 -5.22
CA PHE A 393 -24.54 -16.95 -5.88
C PHE A 393 -24.31 -17.29 -7.37
N PHE A 394 -23.49 -16.53 -8.08
CA PHE A 394 -23.12 -16.85 -9.45
C PHE A 394 -22.40 -18.21 -9.55
N ASN A 395 -21.36 -18.43 -8.75
CA ASN A 395 -20.56 -19.67 -8.80
C ASN A 395 -21.32 -20.90 -8.30
N ASP A 396 -22.01 -20.78 -7.17
CA ASP A 396 -22.61 -21.90 -6.46
C ASP A 396 -24.01 -22.23 -6.97
N VAL A 397 -24.71 -21.28 -7.57
CA VAL A 397 -26.09 -21.45 -8.05
C VAL A 397 -26.17 -21.29 -9.56
N ILE A 398 -25.85 -20.11 -10.12
CA ILE A 398 -26.13 -19.83 -11.54
C ILE A 398 -25.31 -20.73 -12.47
N ARG A 399 -23.99 -20.84 -12.26
CA ARG A 399 -23.12 -21.68 -13.09
C ARG A 399 -23.56 -23.15 -13.04
N LYS A 400 -23.80 -23.67 -11.83
CA LYS A 400 -24.25 -25.06 -11.63
C LYS A 400 -25.63 -25.30 -12.24
N ALA A 401 -26.58 -24.37 -12.06
CA ALA A 401 -27.90 -24.47 -12.66
C ALA A 401 -27.82 -24.57 -14.19
N ILE A 402 -27.02 -23.72 -14.83
CA ILE A 402 -26.85 -23.72 -16.30
C ILE A 402 -26.17 -25.00 -16.77
N GLN A 403 -25.14 -25.47 -16.06
CA GLN A 403 -24.42 -26.71 -16.39
C GLN A 403 -25.29 -27.97 -16.20
N ASP A 404 -26.02 -28.07 -15.08
CA ASP A 404 -26.89 -29.21 -14.77
C ASP A 404 -28.08 -29.29 -15.73
N LEU A 405 -28.63 -28.13 -16.10
CA LEU A 405 -29.76 -28.01 -17.02
C LEU A 405 -29.36 -28.08 -18.51
N ALA A 406 -28.06 -28.08 -18.83
CA ALA A 406 -27.57 -28.23 -20.20
C ALA A 406 -28.00 -29.57 -20.84
N ASN A 407 -28.14 -30.62 -20.02
CA ASN A 407 -28.54 -31.95 -20.47
C ASN A 407 -30.07 -32.19 -20.47
N ASP A 408 -30.88 -31.19 -20.09
CA ASP A 408 -32.33 -31.32 -20.11
C ASP A 408 -32.86 -31.17 -21.55
N SER A 409 -33.54 -32.22 -22.03
CA SER A 409 -34.14 -32.29 -23.37
C SER A 409 -35.13 -31.16 -23.70
N ASN A 410 -35.78 -30.54 -22.71
CA ASN A 410 -36.68 -29.40 -22.92
C ASN A 410 -35.96 -28.07 -23.03
N ILE A 411 -34.76 -27.96 -22.44
CA ILE A 411 -33.91 -26.77 -22.48
C ILE A 411 -33.03 -26.80 -23.73
N SER A 412 -32.58 -28.00 -24.12
CA SER A 412 -31.87 -28.29 -25.37
C SER A 412 -32.66 -27.91 -26.63
N LYS A 413 -34.01 -27.95 -26.57
CA LYS A 413 -34.89 -27.52 -27.68
C LYS A 413 -35.11 -26.01 -27.75
N ARG A 414 -34.92 -25.27 -26.65
CA ARG A 414 -34.97 -23.80 -26.64
C ARG A 414 -33.68 -23.18 -27.20
N THR A 415 -32.66 -24.00 -27.40
CA THR A 415 -31.31 -23.64 -27.85
C THR A 415 -31.05 -23.96 -29.32
N GLU A 416 -31.92 -24.74 -29.99
CA GLU A 416 -31.84 -24.98 -31.43
C GLU A 416 -32.07 -23.68 -32.23
N GLY A 417 -30.98 -23.09 -32.75
CA GLY A 417 -31.00 -21.91 -33.62
C GLY A 417 -30.29 -20.66 -33.08
N THR A 418 -29.62 -20.72 -31.92
CA THR A 418 -28.71 -19.65 -31.48
C THR A 418 -27.30 -19.86 -32.05
N ILE A 419 -26.57 -18.76 -32.30
CA ILE A 419 -25.27 -18.75 -32.99
C ILE A 419 -24.16 -19.44 -32.18
N ASP A 420 -24.37 -19.67 -30.87
CA ASP A 420 -23.30 -19.97 -29.91
C ASP A 420 -23.44 -21.32 -29.15
N GLU A 421 -24.45 -22.17 -29.43
CA GLU A 421 -24.71 -23.45 -28.70
C GLU A 421 -24.80 -23.35 -27.15
N LYS A 422 -24.93 -22.14 -26.60
CA LYS A 422 -24.99 -21.87 -25.16
C LYS A 422 -26.30 -22.33 -24.54
N THR A 423 -26.28 -22.88 -23.32
CA THR A 423 -27.48 -23.20 -22.54
C THR A 423 -28.14 -21.95 -21.96
N TRP A 424 -29.39 -21.69 -22.34
CA TRP A 424 -30.18 -20.53 -21.90
C TRP A 424 -31.31 -20.93 -20.95
N ILE A 425 -31.34 -20.38 -19.74
CA ILE A 425 -32.36 -20.67 -18.72
C ILE A 425 -33.04 -19.39 -18.19
N THR A 426 -34.23 -19.54 -17.61
CA THR A 426 -35.03 -18.45 -17.06
C THR A 426 -34.63 -18.13 -15.62
N ALA A 427 -34.95 -16.91 -15.16
CA ALA A 427 -34.80 -16.55 -13.75
C ALA A 427 -35.60 -17.46 -12.80
N SER A 428 -36.71 -18.05 -13.25
CA SER A 428 -37.47 -19.03 -12.45
C SER A 428 -36.71 -20.33 -12.27
N GLU A 429 -36.14 -20.88 -13.35
CA GLU A 429 -35.34 -22.11 -13.30
C GLU A 429 -34.10 -21.93 -12.39
N ILE A 430 -33.46 -20.75 -12.42
CA ILE A 430 -32.38 -20.38 -11.49
C ILE A 430 -32.88 -20.31 -10.04
N SER A 431 -34.05 -19.71 -9.82
CA SER A 431 -34.67 -19.59 -8.49
C SER A 431 -34.96 -20.98 -7.90
N ASP A 432 -35.57 -21.87 -8.68
CA ASP A 432 -35.91 -23.23 -8.27
C ASP A 432 -34.65 -24.05 -7.93
N PHE A 433 -33.56 -23.84 -8.68
CA PHE A 433 -32.27 -24.45 -8.38
C PHE A 433 -31.66 -23.90 -7.08
N ALA A 434 -31.77 -22.59 -6.85
CA ALA A 434 -31.31 -21.93 -5.62
C ALA A 434 -32.03 -22.47 -4.38
N GLU A 435 -33.36 -22.66 -4.46
CA GLU A 435 -34.14 -23.20 -3.34
C GLU A 435 -33.68 -24.60 -2.95
N LYS A 436 -33.41 -25.46 -3.94
CA LYS A 436 -32.92 -26.82 -3.72
C LYS A 436 -31.49 -26.85 -3.15
N THR A 437 -30.64 -25.93 -3.60
CA THR A 437 -29.20 -25.95 -3.26
C THR A 437 -28.91 -25.29 -1.91
N LEU A 438 -29.64 -24.23 -1.57
CA LEU A 438 -29.37 -23.40 -0.40
C LEU A 438 -30.35 -23.61 0.77
N ASP A 439 -31.32 -24.52 0.62
CA ASP A 439 -32.38 -24.83 1.59
C ASP A 439 -33.09 -23.57 2.14
N LYS A 440 -33.36 -22.61 1.24
CA LYS A 440 -33.96 -21.31 1.53
C LYS A 440 -34.94 -20.93 0.42
N LYS A 441 -36.03 -20.23 0.76
CA LYS A 441 -36.98 -19.71 -0.23
C LYS A 441 -36.33 -18.61 -1.08
N PHE A 442 -36.45 -18.74 -2.41
CA PHE A 442 -35.96 -17.80 -3.40
C PHE A 442 -37.08 -17.48 -4.39
N GLY A 443 -37.48 -16.21 -4.45
CA GLY A 443 -38.48 -15.74 -5.40
C GLY A 443 -37.85 -15.26 -6.70
N ARG A 444 -38.50 -15.55 -7.84
CA ARG A 444 -38.09 -15.11 -9.19
C ARG A 444 -37.71 -13.63 -9.26
N GLN A 445 -38.55 -12.74 -8.69
CA GLN A 445 -38.32 -11.29 -8.74
C GLN A 445 -37.05 -10.90 -7.99
N LYS A 446 -36.85 -11.45 -6.79
CA LYS A 446 -35.63 -11.23 -5.99
C LYS A 446 -34.39 -11.77 -6.72
N THR A 447 -34.48 -12.95 -7.32
CA THR A 447 -33.41 -13.54 -8.15
C THR A 447 -33.02 -12.61 -9.30
N GLN A 448 -34.02 -12.01 -9.97
CA GLN A 448 -33.79 -11.10 -11.09
C GLN A 448 -33.21 -9.74 -10.66
N GLU A 449 -33.83 -9.08 -9.68
CA GLU A 449 -33.46 -7.71 -9.26
C GLU A 449 -32.22 -7.68 -8.37
N THR A 450 -32.04 -8.66 -7.48
CA THR A 450 -30.91 -8.67 -6.54
C THR A 450 -29.65 -9.26 -7.15
N TYR A 451 -29.76 -10.26 -8.04
CA TYR A 451 -28.59 -10.99 -8.56
C TYR A 451 -28.39 -10.79 -10.06
N LEU A 452 -29.34 -11.20 -10.89
CA LEU A 452 -29.13 -11.30 -12.34
C LEU A 452 -28.89 -9.95 -13.01
N LYS A 453 -29.59 -8.88 -12.59
CA LYS A 453 -29.41 -7.55 -13.17
C LYS A 453 -27.96 -7.06 -13.02
N ASP A 454 -27.43 -7.08 -11.78
CA ASP A 454 -26.06 -6.65 -11.54
C ASP A 454 -25.06 -7.57 -12.25
N LEU A 455 -25.27 -8.89 -12.25
CA LEU A 455 -24.39 -9.84 -12.95
C LEU A 455 -24.41 -9.64 -14.47
N GLU A 456 -25.55 -9.26 -15.04
CA GLU A 456 -25.72 -8.91 -16.47
C GLU A 456 -24.98 -7.59 -16.77
N ASP A 457 -25.21 -6.55 -15.97
CA ASP A 457 -24.60 -5.22 -16.14
C ASP A 457 -23.06 -5.27 -16.09
N HIS A 458 -22.49 -6.25 -15.38
CA HIS A 458 -21.03 -6.45 -15.29
C HIS A 458 -20.51 -7.65 -16.09
N GLY A 459 -21.31 -8.23 -16.99
CA GLY A 459 -20.86 -9.21 -17.98
C GLY A 459 -20.53 -10.61 -17.43
N TYR A 460 -21.04 -10.98 -16.26
CA TYR A 460 -20.96 -12.35 -15.73
C TYR A 460 -21.95 -13.29 -16.40
N VAL A 461 -23.14 -12.77 -16.70
CA VAL A 461 -24.20 -13.46 -17.44
C VAL A 461 -24.61 -12.63 -18.65
N GLU A 462 -24.99 -13.32 -19.72
CA GLU A 462 -25.60 -12.72 -20.90
C GLU A 462 -27.12 -12.91 -20.80
N SER A 463 -27.91 -12.01 -21.39
CA SER A 463 -29.36 -12.21 -21.49
C SER A 463 -29.90 -11.98 -22.90
N ILE A 464 -30.94 -12.73 -23.24
CA ILE A 464 -31.73 -12.55 -24.47
C ILE A 464 -33.22 -12.55 -24.14
N GLN A 465 -34.03 -11.98 -25.02
CA GLN A 465 -35.47 -12.05 -24.92
C GLN A 465 -35.95 -13.45 -25.32
N ASP A 466 -36.81 -14.08 -24.51
CA ASP A 466 -37.39 -15.37 -24.89
C ASP A 466 -38.34 -15.20 -26.08
N SER A 467 -38.07 -15.93 -27.17
CA SER A 467 -38.85 -15.93 -28.41
C SER A 467 -40.26 -16.49 -28.21
N THR A 468 -40.46 -17.40 -27.25
CA THR A 468 -41.75 -18.02 -26.92
C THR A 468 -42.56 -17.18 -25.94
N ASN A 469 -41.91 -16.29 -25.18
CA ASN A 469 -42.59 -15.39 -24.25
C ASN A 469 -41.79 -14.08 -24.05
N LYS A 470 -42.20 -13.03 -24.77
CA LYS A 470 -41.55 -11.71 -24.73
C LYS A 470 -41.63 -10.98 -23.38
N SER A 471 -42.29 -11.53 -22.37
CA SER A 471 -42.31 -10.96 -21.01
C SER A 471 -41.19 -11.50 -20.11
N ARG A 472 -40.39 -12.46 -20.57
CA ARG A 472 -39.27 -13.06 -19.80
C ARG A 472 -37.96 -13.03 -20.58
N LYS A 473 -36.88 -12.84 -19.83
CA LYS A 473 -35.50 -12.97 -20.31
C LYS A 473 -34.99 -14.39 -20.06
N LEU A 474 -34.11 -14.85 -20.94
CA LEU A 474 -33.27 -16.02 -20.73
C LEU A 474 -31.84 -15.55 -20.43
N TYR A 475 -31.11 -16.32 -19.63
CA TYR A 475 -29.76 -16.01 -19.17
C TYR A 475 -28.82 -17.19 -19.48
N SER A 476 -27.57 -16.86 -19.84
CA SER A 476 -26.48 -17.81 -20.05
C SER A 476 -25.19 -17.30 -19.39
N ILE A 477 -24.24 -18.20 -19.12
CA ILE A 477 -22.89 -17.82 -18.68
C ILE A 477 -22.18 -17.09 -19.83
N SER A 478 -21.51 -15.98 -19.50
CA SER A 478 -20.62 -15.28 -20.43
C SER A 478 -19.42 -16.16 -20.80
N SER A 479 -18.94 -16.06 -22.05
CA SER A 479 -17.81 -16.87 -22.56
C SER A 479 -16.56 -16.83 -21.65
N LYS A 480 -16.31 -15.68 -21.00
CA LYS A 480 -15.21 -15.51 -20.04
C LYS A 480 -15.24 -16.48 -18.85
N TYR A 481 -16.43 -16.92 -18.43
CA TYR A 481 -16.64 -17.71 -17.20
C TYR A 481 -17.20 -19.11 -17.46
N ALA A 482 -17.18 -19.57 -18.71
CA ALA A 482 -17.67 -20.89 -19.10
C ALA A 482 -16.96 -21.98 -18.27
N ASP A 483 -15.63 -21.99 -18.30
CA ASP A 483 -14.82 -23.03 -17.68
C ASP A 483 -14.27 -22.62 -16.30
N ILE A 484 -14.19 -21.32 -16.01
CA ILE A 484 -13.53 -20.78 -14.81
C ILE A 484 -14.55 -20.10 -13.89
N PRO A 485 -14.57 -20.40 -12.57
CA PRO A 485 -15.40 -19.66 -11.62
C PRO A 485 -15.05 -18.18 -11.59
N ALA A 486 -16.05 -17.34 -11.36
CA ALA A 486 -15.77 -15.96 -11.05
C ALA A 486 -14.96 -15.90 -9.75
N SER A 487 -13.87 -15.14 -9.74
CA SER A 487 -13.09 -14.96 -8.53
C SER A 487 -13.95 -14.29 -7.45
N LEU A 488 -13.97 -14.88 -6.24
CA LEU A 488 -14.53 -14.22 -5.06
C LEU A 488 -13.72 -12.98 -4.65
N GLU A 489 -12.47 -12.93 -5.11
CA GLU A 489 -11.58 -11.79 -4.93
C GLU A 489 -11.62 -10.92 -6.17
N SER A 490 -11.99 -9.64 -6.03
CA SER A 490 -11.95 -8.68 -7.14
C SER A 490 -10.48 -8.36 -7.45
N THR A 491 -9.91 -9.07 -8.44
CA THR A 491 -8.57 -8.77 -8.95
C THR A 491 -8.69 -7.75 -10.09
N LEU A 492 -7.78 -6.77 -10.11
CA LEU A 492 -7.79 -5.74 -11.15
C LEU A 492 -7.45 -6.31 -12.54
N ILE A 493 -6.67 -7.38 -12.61
CA ILE A 493 -6.24 -8.01 -13.86
C ILE A 493 -6.31 -9.53 -13.75
N ASP A 494 -6.40 -10.19 -14.92
CA ASP A 494 -6.22 -11.63 -15.06
C ASP A 494 -4.76 -11.95 -15.41
N THR A 495 -4.00 -12.40 -14.41
CA THR A 495 -2.57 -12.67 -14.52
C THR A 495 -2.26 -13.94 -15.30
N SER A 496 -3.24 -14.80 -15.61
CA SER A 496 -3.03 -16.02 -16.41
C SER A 496 -2.56 -15.73 -17.84
N THR A 497 -2.80 -14.50 -18.31
CA THR A 497 -2.37 -14.01 -19.63
C THR A 497 -0.93 -13.49 -19.66
N LEU A 498 -0.27 -13.36 -18.50
CA LEU A 498 1.09 -12.84 -18.38
C LEU A 498 2.11 -13.99 -18.38
N ASP A 499 2.53 -14.42 -19.57
CA ASP A 499 3.42 -15.57 -19.77
C ASP A 499 4.81 -15.18 -20.32
N GLU A 500 5.65 -16.16 -20.63
CA GLU A 500 6.99 -15.91 -21.19
C GLU A 500 6.93 -15.18 -22.55
N SER A 501 5.84 -15.33 -23.31
CA SER A 501 5.67 -14.69 -24.61
C SER A 501 5.56 -13.17 -24.51
N CYS A 502 4.87 -12.66 -23.47
CA CYS A 502 4.78 -11.22 -23.24
C CYS A 502 6.16 -10.61 -22.94
N VAL A 503 6.97 -11.30 -22.12
CA VAL A 503 8.33 -10.88 -21.78
C VAL A 503 9.23 -10.91 -23.02
N LYS A 504 9.17 -11.98 -23.82
CA LYS A 504 9.94 -12.09 -25.07
C LYS A 504 9.61 -10.95 -26.04
N SER A 505 8.32 -10.67 -26.24
CA SER A 505 7.84 -9.56 -27.08
C SER A 505 8.39 -8.22 -26.61
N PHE A 506 8.34 -7.94 -25.31
CA PHE A 506 8.91 -6.74 -24.72
C PHE A 506 10.43 -6.64 -24.96
N LEU A 507 11.17 -7.71 -24.66
CA LEU A 507 12.63 -7.73 -24.80
C LEU A 507 13.07 -7.56 -26.26
N ASP A 508 12.41 -8.21 -27.21
CA ASP A 508 12.70 -8.06 -28.64
C ASP A 508 12.46 -6.62 -29.11
N ARG A 509 11.36 -6.00 -28.68
CA ARG A 509 10.97 -4.64 -29.10
C ARG A 509 11.83 -3.54 -28.46
N TYR A 510 12.14 -3.66 -27.16
CA TYR A 510 12.72 -2.56 -26.40
C TYR A 510 14.18 -2.78 -25.99
N VAL A 511 14.68 -4.01 -25.92
CA VAL A 511 16.00 -4.30 -25.34
C VAL A 511 17.00 -4.82 -26.37
N LYS A 512 16.60 -5.75 -27.23
CA LYS A 512 17.49 -6.50 -28.14
C LYS A 512 18.38 -5.63 -29.03
N HIS A 513 17.81 -4.63 -29.69
CA HIS A 513 18.59 -3.72 -30.56
C HIS A 513 19.55 -2.80 -29.79
N ARG A 514 19.33 -2.59 -28.49
CA ARG A 514 20.17 -1.74 -27.64
C ARG A 514 21.33 -2.49 -27.00
N LEU A 515 21.21 -3.82 -26.87
CA LEU A 515 22.31 -4.70 -26.45
C LEU A 515 23.42 -4.74 -27.51
N SER A 516 23.06 -4.82 -28.79
CA SER A 516 24.04 -4.88 -29.89
C SER A 516 24.81 -3.57 -30.08
N SER A 517 24.24 -2.43 -29.66
CA SER A 517 24.90 -1.12 -29.72
C SER A 517 25.81 -0.80 -28.51
N LYS A 518 26.05 -1.76 -27.59
CA LYS A 518 26.83 -1.62 -26.35
C LYS A 518 26.36 -0.56 -25.35
N ASN A 519 25.11 -0.08 -25.47
CA ASN A 519 24.57 0.95 -24.57
C ASN A 519 23.88 0.39 -23.33
N ILE A 520 23.65 -0.94 -23.30
CA ILE A 520 22.92 -1.62 -22.24
C ILE A 520 23.60 -2.96 -21.93
N GLN A 521 23.64 -3.32 -20.65
CA GLN A 521 24.02 -4.65 -20.17
C GLN A 521 22.91 -5.24 -19.30
N ILE A 522 22.72 -6.55 -19.35
CA ILE A 522 21.81 -7.27 -18.44
C ILE A 522 22.67 -8.19 -17.59
N VAL A 523 22.45 -8.12 -16.28
CA VAL A 523 23.12 -8.95 -15.28
C VAL A 523 22.12 -9.67 -14.41
N ASP A 524 22.50 -10.84 -13.91
CA ASP A 524 21.78 -11.54 -12.85
C ASP A 524 22.03 -10.88 -11.47
N GLU A 525 21.47 -11.48 -10.41
CA GLU A 525 21.64 -11.03 -9.03
C GLU A 525 23.10 -11.00 -8.56
N SER A 526 23.98 -11.83 -9.14
CA SER A 526 25.40 -11.88 -8.84
C SER A 526 26.24 -10.88 -9.64
N GLY A 527 25.60 -10.10 -10.54
CA GLY A 527 26.28 -9.17 -11.44
C GLY A 527 26.84 -9.83 -12.70
N LYS A 528 26.55 -11.11 -12.96
CA LYS A 528 27.05 -11.83 -14.13
C LYS A 528 26.11 -11.61 -15.33
N SER A 529 26.70 -11.43 -16.52
CA SER A 529 25.91 -11.24 -17.74
C SER A 529 25.02 -12.45 -18.06
N ILE A 530 23.77 -12.18 -18.45
CA ILE A 530 22.74 -13.17 -18.76
C ILE A 530 22.13 -12.93 -20.15
N SER A 531 21.74 -14.01 -20.85
CA SER A 531 21.10 -13.92 -22.15
C SER A 531 19.61 -13.53 -22.04
N LEU A 532 19.06 -12.91 -23.09
CA LEU A 532 17.64 -12.54 -23.14
C LEU A 532 16.70 -13.74 -22.97
N GLY A 533 17.04 -14.89 -23.58
CA GLY A 533 16.23 -16.11 -23.45
C GLY A 533 16.22 -16.65 -22.01
N LYS A 534 17.38 -16.68 -21.35
CA LYS A 534 17.46 -17.09 -19.94
C LYS A 534 16.70 -16.11 -19.05
N LEU A 535 16.88 -14.79 -19.26
CA LEU A 535 16.13 -13.76 -18.54
C LEU A 535 14.62 -13.98 -18.67
N ALA A 536 14.10 -14.13 -19.88
CA ALA A 536 12.66 -14.34 -20.10
C ALA A 536 12.13 -15.55 -19.33
N SER A 537 12.84 -16.68 -19.40
CA SER A 537 12.44 -17.89 -18.66
C SER A 537 12.46 -17.69 -17.14
N THR A 538 13.42 -16.94 -16.59
CA THR A 538 13.55 -16.72 -15.15
C THR A 538 12.50 -15.74 -14.61
N LEU A 539 12.13 -14.71 -15.38
CA LEU A 539 11.16 -13.70 -14.93
C LEU A 539 9.73 -14.24 -14.81
N CYS A 540 9.42 -15.37 -15.43
CA CYS A 540 8.10 -16.02 -15.40
C CYS A 540 8.04 -17.23 -14.46
N ILE A 541 9.07 -17.50 -13.66
CA ILE A 541 9.03 -18.57 -12.65
C ILE A 541 8.15 -18.10 -11.49
N ILE A 542 7.09 -18.85 -11.22
CA ILE A 542 6.22 -18.62 -10.07
C ILE A 542 6.83 -19.33 -8.85
N ASP A 543 7.02 -18.60 -7.76
CA ASP A 543 7.50 -19.19 -6.51
C ASP A 543 6.41 -20.09 -5.91
N THR A 544 6.72 -21.37 -5.65
CA THR A 544 5.75 -22.37 -5.19
C THR A 544 5.10 -22.02 -3.84
N ASP A 545 5.78 -21.26 -2.99
CA ASP A 545 5.25 -20.82 -1.69
C ASP A 545 4.09 -19.82 -1.82
N MET A 546 3.95 -19.14 -2.97
CA MET A 546 2.80 -18.25 -3.24
C MET A 546 1.53 -19.03 -3.58
N SER A 547 1.66 -20.29 -4.02
CA SER A 547 0.53 -21.12 -4.49
C SER A 547 -0.28 -21.79 -3.36
N ASP A 548 0.31 -21.95 -2.18
CA ASP A 548 -0.32 -22.63 -1.03
C ASP A 548 -1.30 -21.75 -0.23
N SER A 549 -1.45 -20.46 -0.59
CA SER A 549 -2.47 -19.59 0.03
C SER A 549 -3.85 -19.67 -0.64
N SER A 550 -3.95 -20.31 -1.80
CA SER A 550 -5.21 -20.66 -2.46
C SER A 550 -5.44 -22.16 -2.35
N HIS A 551 -5.89 -22.65 -1.19
CA HIS A 551 -6.77 -23.82 -1.04
C HIS A 551 -6.78 -24.29 0.43
N LYS A 552 -7.73 -23.74 1.19
CA LYS A 552 -8.69 -24.53 1.97
C LYS A 552 -9.96 -23.70 2.03
N SER A 553 -10.95 -24.14 1.27
CA SER A 553 -12.33 -23.70 1.44
C SER A 553 -12.79 -24.17 2.83
N ASP A 554 -12.44 -23.41 3.86
CA ASP A 554 -13.17 -23.47 5.11
C ASP A 554 -14.57 -22.95 4.76
N SER A 555 -15.52 -23.86 4.74
CA SER A 555 -16.95 -23.57 4.65
C SER A 555 -17.32 -22.69 5.85
N VAL A 556 -17.16 -21.37 5.69
CA VAL A 556 -17.69 -20.39 6.62
C VAL A 556 -19.19 -20.38 6.38
N GLU A 557 -19.93 -21.01 7.28
CA GLU A 557 -21.34 -20.69 7.50
C GLU A 557 -21.42 -19.20 7.86
N ALA A 558 -21.52 -18.35 6.84
CA ALA A 558 -21.94 -16.98 7.01
C ALA A 558 -23.43 -17.03 7.36
N SER A 559 -23.72 -17.05 8.66
CA SER A 559 -25.03 -16.68 9.18
C SER A 559 -25.25 -15.21 8.84
N ILE A 560 -25.75 -14.95 7.62
CA ILE A 560 -26.27 -13.65 7.24
C ILE A 560 -27.57 -13.45 8.02
N GLY A 561 -27.48 -12.74 9.14
CA GLY A 561 -28.62 -12.05 9.71
C GLY A 561 -29.09 -11.01 8.70
N ILE A 562 -30.07 -11.38 7.89
CA ILE A 562 -30.85 -10.41 7.12
C ILE A 562 -31.71 -9.69 8.17
N GLU A 563 -31.29 -8.51 8.60
CA GLU A 563 -32.22 -7.56 9.21
C GLU A 563 -33.27 -7.22 8.15
N ILE A 564 -34.47 -7.75 8.36
CA ILE A 564 -35.66 -7.36 7.63
C ILE A 564 -36.02 -5.97 8.17
N PHE A 565 -35.79 -4.93 7.36
CA PHE A 565 -36.56 -3.69 7.51
C PHE A 565 -37.98 -4.03 7.05
N GLU A 566 -38.87 -4.27 8.00
CA GLU A 566 -40.32 -4.21 7.77
C GLU A 566 -40.73 -2.72 7.76
N ASP A 567 -41.50 -2.34 6.75
CA ASP A 567 -42.27 -1.09 6.71
C ASP A 567 -43.33 -1.03 7.84
#